data_AF-A0A4S8JL20-F1
#
_entry.id   AF-A0A4S8JL20-F1
#
_cell.length_a   1.000
_cell.length_b   1.000
_cell.length_c   1.000
_cell.angle_alpha   90.00
_cell.angle_beta   90.00
_cell.angle_gamma   90.00
#
_symmetry.space_group_name_H-M   'P 1'
#
loop_
_entity.id
_entity.type
_entity.pdbx_description
1 polymer ?
#
loop_
_entity_poly.entity_id
_entity_poly.type
_entity_poly.pdbx_seq_one_letter_code
_entity_poly.pdbx_strand_id
1 'polypeptide(L)'
;MATTTADSSRVDREKDWDFHLRSLSSNARDSSSASDPASDPYILQSVKKIYDIAREGGSEELVARAYPQINKLFQRCVSALPQSQTSNGVLLLTILQFFLDFGEVVLHDADPSLKAFFRSCLSREFADPVIANATLDFLNLNKAKLLSSFPTLLPQANKRIENHE
;
A
#
# COMPACT_ATOMS: atom_id res chain seq x y z
N MET A 1 -42.17 10.54 -1.45
CA MET A 1 -41.16 10.18 -2.48
C MET A 1 -39.82 10.71 -2.02
N ALA A 2 -38.93 9.87 -1.48
CA ALA A 2 -37.62 10.30 -0.96
C ALA A 2 -36.57 9.17 -1.11
N THR A 3 -36.57 8.47 -2.24
CA THR A 3 -35.71 7.29 -2.48
C THR A 3 -34.70 7.44 -3.63
N THR A 4 -34.66 8.57 -4.34
CA THR A 4 -33.89 8.69 -5.59
C THR A 4 -32.43 9.15 -5.41
N THR A 5 -32.07 9.81 -4.30
CA THR A 5 -30.72 10.39 -4.11
C THR A 5 -29.69 9.41 -3.53
N ALA A 6 -30.11 8.51 -2.64
CA ALA A 6 -29.21 7.52 -2.03
C ALA A 6 -28.74 6.45 -3.03
N ASP A 7 -29.63 6.04 -3.94
CA ASP A 7 -29.38 4.99 -4.92
C ASP A 7 -28.34 5.40 -5.98
N SER A 8 -28.42 6.64 -6.47
CA SER A 8 -27.43 7.18 -7.43
C SER A 8 -26.02 7.26 -6.83
N SER A 9 -25.91 7.69 -5.56
CA SER A 9 -24.61 7.82 -4.88
C SER A 9 -23.89 6.48 -4.67
N ARG A 10 -24.66 5.40 -4.53
CA ARG A 10 -24.14 4.04 -4.38
C ARG A 10 -23.64 3.49 -5.71
N VAL A 11 -24.40 3.67 -6.78
CA VAL A 11 -24.03 3.23 -8.14
C VAL A 11 -22.75 3.94 -8.61
N ASP A 12 -22.61 5.23 -8.31
CA ASP A 12 -21.40 5.98 -8.68
C ASP A 12 -20.17 5.49 -7.91
N ARG A 13 -20.33 5.15 -6.61
CA ARG A 13 -19.26 4.54 -5.80
C ARG A 13 -18.85 3.15 -6.29
N GLU A 14 -19.80 2.32 -6.70
CA GLU A 14 -19.53 0.99 -7.25
C GLU A 14 -18.77 1.07 -8.60
N LYS A 15 -19.12 2.04 -9.46
CA LYS A 15 -18.38 2.30 -10.71
C LYS A 15 -16.96 2.78 -10.44
N ASP A 16 -16.78 3.69 -9.48
CA ASP A 16 -15.47 4.22 -9.09
C ASP A 16 -14.57 3.11 -8.52
N TRP A 17 -15.13 2.27 -7.65
CA TRP A 17 -14.47 1.06 -7.13
C TRP A 17 -13.99 0.13 -8.25
N ASP A 18 -14.89 -0.21 -9.18
CA ASP A 18 -14.60 -1.11 -10.27
C ASP A 18 -13.52 -0.56 -11.22
N PHE A 19 -13.48 0.76 -11.42
CA PHE A 19 -12.44 1.41 -12.21
C PHE A 19 -11.06 1.23 -11.54
N HIS A 20 -10.96 1.59 -10.25
CA HIS A 20 -9.70 1.50 -9.53
C HIS A 20 -9.24 0.04 -9.33
N LEU A 21 -10.16 -0.89 -9.11
CA LEU A 21 -9.85 -2.32 -8.97
C LEU A 21 -9.29 -2.90 -10.28
N ARG A 22 -9.80 -2.46 -11.44
CA ARG A 22 -9.25 -2.83 -12.75
C ARG A 22 -7.83 -2.28 -12.94
N SER A 23 -7.57 -1.03 -12.53
CA SER A 23 -6.23 -0.44 -12.55
C SER A 23 -5.24 -1.23 -11.70
N LEU A 24 -5.64 -1.62 -10.47
CA LEU A 24 -4.84 -2.49 -9.60
C LEU A 24 -4.56 -3.84 -10.26
N SER A 25 -5.60 -4.49 -10.81
CA SER A 25 -5.47 -5.79 -11.47
C SER A 25 -4.52 -5.75 -12.66
N SER A 26 -4.57 -4.68 -13.48
CA SER A 26 -3.65 -4.49 -14.60
C SER A 26 -2.19 -4.36 -14.13
N ASN A 27 -1.97 -3.57 -13.08
CA ASN A 27 -0.64 -3.36 -12.49
C ASN A 27 -0.20 -4.52 -11.57
N ALA A 28 -1.06 -5.49 -11.27
CA ALA A 28 -0.72 -6.68 -10.51
C ALA A 28 -0.31 -7.88 -11.40
N ARG A 29 -0.39 -7.75 -12.73
CA ARG A 29 -0.04 -8.84 -13.67
C ARG A 29 1.48 -8.95 -13.87
N ASP A 30 2.01 -10.17 -13.71
CA ASP A 30 3.40 -10.54 -13.99
C ASP A 30 3.64 -10.85 -15.48
N SER A 31 3.33 -9.91 -16.37
CA SER A 31 3.74 -10.06 -17.78
C SER A 31 5.23 -9.71 -17.92
N SER A 32 5.97 -10.48 -18.72
CA SER A 32 7.40 -10.27 -18.99
C SER A 32 7.71 -8.92 -19.67
N SER A 33 6.70 -8.23 -20.18
CA SER A 33 6.75 -6.87 -20.72
C SER A 33 6.23 -5.79 -19.77
N ALA A 34 5.74 -6.16 -18.58
CA ALA A 34 5.11 -5.21 -17.67
C ALA A 34 6.17 -4.33 -17.01
N SER A 35 6.04 -3.02 -17.24
CA SER A 35 6.87 -1.99 -16.63
C SER A 35 6.78 -2.02 -15.10
N ASP A 36 7.75 -1.36 -14.47
CA ASP A 36 7.74 -1.01 -13.05
C ASP A 36 6.37 -0.42 -12.66
N PRO A 37 5.69 -0.95 -11.61
CA PRO A 37 4.37 -0.46 -11.24
C PRO A 37 4.31 1.05 -11.01
N ALA A 38 5.36 1.64 -10.43
CA ALA A 38 5.44 3.09 -10.20
C ALA A 38 5.56 3.94 -11.48
N SER A 39 5.73 3.31 -12.66
CA SER A 39 5.66 4.00 -13.95
C SER A 39 4.24 4.42 -14.35
N ASP A 40 3.20 3.79 -13.80
CA ASP A 40 1.82 4.23 -13.98
C ASP A 40 1.51 5.37 -12.99
N PRO A 41 1.32 6.63 -13.46
CA PRO A 41 1.09 7.75 -12.56
C PRO A 41 -0.25 7.66 -11.81
N TYR A 42 -1.18 6.80 -12.26
CA TYR A 42 -2.50 6.66 -11.65
C TYR A 42 -2.55 5.55 -10.58
N ILE A 43 -1.58 4.64 -10.52
CA ILE A 43 -1.66 3.48 -9.62
C ILE A 43 -1.71 3.89 -8.15
N LEU A 44 -0.94 4.90 -7.76
CA LEU A 44 -0.95 5.42 -6.40
C LEU A 44 -2.34 5.97 -6.03
N GLN A 45 -2.97 6.69 -6.94
CA GLN A 45 -4.31 7.20 -6.72
C GLN A 45 -5.34 6.07 -6.63
N SER A 46 -5.23 5.05 -7.48
CA SER A 46 -6.11 3.89 -7.41
C SER A 46 -6.00 3.14 -6.09
N VAL A 47 -4.78 2.93 -5.57
CA VAL A 47 -4.61 2.27 -4.25
C VAL A 47 -5.23 3.12 -3.14
N LYS A 48 -5.01 4.45 -3.14
CA LYS A 48 -5.62 5.37 -2.16
C LYS A 48 -7.14 5.34 -2.21
N LYS A 49 -7.72 5.35 -3.41
CA LYS A 49 -9.18 5.31 -3.59
C LYS A 49 -9.80 3.99 -3.14
N ILE A 50 -9.15 2.86 -3.44
CA ILE A 50 -9.57 1.55 -2.92
C ILE A 50 -9.50 1.53 -1.39
N TYR A 51 -8.43 2.07 -0.80
CA TYR A 51 -8.32 2.20 0.65
C TYR A 51 -9.46 3.05 1.24
N ASP A 52 -9.73 4.22 0.68
CA ASP A 52 -10.77 5.13 1.17
C ASP A 52 -12.16 4.50 1.07
N ILE A 53 -12.49 3.87 -0.06
CA ILE A 53 -13.78 3.19 -0.25
C ILE A 53 -13.92 2.01 0.72
N ALA A 54 -12.87 1.22 0.94
CA ALA A 54 -12.88 0.12 1.90
C ALA A 54 -13.06 0.63 3.34
N ARG A 55 -12.39 1.73 3.69
CA ARG A 55 -12.47 2.35 5.02
C ARG A 55 -13.85 2.95 5.30
N GLU A 56 -14.38 3.73 4.35
CA GLU A 56 -15.69 4.38 4.48
C GLU A 56 -16.85 3.38 4.38
N GLY A 57 -16.69 2.33 3.57
CA GLY A 57 -17.70 1.31 3.38
C GLY A 57 -17.82 0.35 4.57
N GLY A 58 -16.77 0.23 5.40
CA GLY A 58 -16.72 -0.72 6.53
C GLY A 58 -16.98 -2.17 6.13
N SER A 59 -16.85 -2.50 4.84
CA SER A 59 -17.24 -3.79 4.27
C SER A 59 -16.01 -4.69 4.17
N GLU A 60 -15.98 -5.72 5.00
CA GLU A 60 -14.97 -6.78 4.96
C GLU A 60 -14.92 -7.46 3.57
N GLU A 61 -16.04 -7.51 2.86
CA GLU A 61 -16.12 -8.04 1.50
C GLU A 61 -15.30 -7.21 0.51
N LEU A 62 -15.38 -5.87 0.58
CA LEU A 62 -14.59 -4.99 -0.29
C LEU A 62 -13.10 -5.17 -0.03
N VAL A 63 -12.71 -5.26 1.24
CA VAL A 63 -11.33 -5.55 1.64
C VAL A 63 -10.87 -6.89 1.07
N ALA A 64 -11.65 -7.96 1.26
CA ALA A 64 -11.32 -9.29 0.76
C ALA A 64 -11.20 -9.34 -0.79
N ARG A 65 -11.99 -8.53 -1.50
CA ARG A 65 -11.94 -8.41 -2.97
C ARG A 65 -10.71 -7.62 -3.46
N ALA A 66 -10.31 -6.57 -2.75
CA ALA A 66 -9.15 -5.76 -3.12
C ALA A 66 -7.81 -6.42 -2.76
N TYR A 67 -7.77 -7.12 -1.63
CA TYR A 67 -6.54 -7.67 -1.05
C TYR A 67 -5.69 -8.49 -2.03
N PRO A 68 -6.22 -9.43 -2.83
CA PRO A 68 -5.39 -10.21 -3.75
C PRO A 68 -4.62 -9.35 -4.76
N GLN A 69 -5.22 -8.26 -5.24
CA GLN A 69 -4.56 -7.35 -6.19
C GLN A 69 -3.53 -6.47 -5.49
N ILE A 70 -3.85 -5.97 -4.30
CA ILE A 70 -2.94 -5.17 -3.48
C ILE A 70 -1.70 -5.98 -3.07
N ASN A 71 -1.89 -7.21 -2.62
CA ASN A 71 -0.78 -8.08 -2.22
C ASN A 71 0.13 -8.41 -3.41
N LYS A 72 -0.44 -8.77 -4.57
CA LYS A 72 0.34 -8.98 -5.78
C LYS A 72 1.10 -7.73 -6.22
N LEU A 73 0.44 -6.57 -6.20
CA LEU A 73 1.06 -5.30 -6.51
C LEU A 73 2.26 -5.01 -5.58
N PHE A 74 2.12 -5.25 -4.27
CA PHE A 74 3.22 -5.14 -3.31
C PHE A 74 4.41 -6.03 -3.68
N GLN A 75 4.16 -7.32 -3.95
CA GLN A 75 5.22 -8.27 -4.31
C GLN A 75 5.92 -7.85 -5.62
N ARG A 76 5.16 -7.32 -6.59
CA ARG A 76 5.74 -6.77 -7.84
C ARG A 76 6.61 -5.56 -7.57
N CYS A 77 6.15 -4.60 -6.76
CA CYS A 77 6.93 -3.42 -6.41
C CYS A 77 8.25 -3.84 -5.74
N VAL A 78 8.20 -4.74 -4.75
CA VAL A 78 9.40 -5.25 -4.05
C VAL A 78 10.34 -5.98 -5.00
N SER A 79 9.82 -6.81 -5.89
CA SER A 79 10.62 -7.56 -6.87
C SER A 79 11.24 -6.66 -7.94
N ALA A 80 10.56 -5.57 -8.31
CA ALA A 80 11.04 -4.60 -9.27
C ALA A 80 12.12 -3.67 -8.69
N LEU A 81 12.20 -3.51 -7.35
CA LEU A 81 13.13 -2.58 -6.70
C LEU A 81 14.53 -2.65 -7.35
N PRO A 82 15.25 -3.78 -7.44
CA PRO A 82 16.63 -3.79 -7.91
C PRO A 82 16.87 -3.20 -9.32
N GLN A 83 15.84 -3.22 -10.19
CA GLN A 83 15.92 -2.78 -11.59
C GLN A 83 15.07 -1.55 -11.88
N SER A 84 14.32 -1.09 -10.88
CA SER A 84 13.36 0.00 -11.00
C SER A 84 14.07 1.35 -11.17
N GLN A 85 13.61 2.10 -12.16
CA GLN A 85 14.07 3.46 -12.47
C GLN A 85 13.14 4.54 -11.87
N THR A 86 12.01 4.13 -11.28
CA THR A 86 11.02 5.02 -10.66
C THR A 86 10.85 4.70 -9.18
N SER A 87 10.69 5.70 -8.33
CA SER A 87 10.54 5.44 -6.89
C SER A 87 9.24 4.70 -6.60
N ASN A 88 9.35 3.57 -5.89
CA ASN A 88 8.21 2.80 -5.43
C ASN A 88 7.83 3.13 -3.98
N GLY A 89 8.62 3.95 -3.28
CA GLY A 89 8.49 4.17 -1.84
C GLY A 89 7.11 4.62 -1.37
N VAL A 90 6.54 5.67 -1.98
CA VAL A 90 5.21 6.18 -1.60
C VAL A 90 4.10 5.15 -1.89
N LEU A 91 4.22 4.41 -3.00
CA LEU A 91 3.26 3.36 -3.35
C LEU A 91 3.32 2.21 -2.34
N LEU A 92 4.51 1.75 -2.01
CA LEU A 92 4.73 0.71 -1.00
C LEU A 92 4.20 1.13 0.38
N LEU A 93 4.47 2.37 0.83
CA LEU A 93 3.92 2.90 2.08
C LEU A 93 2.38 2.90 2.09
N THR A 94 1.76 3.29 0.97
CA THR A 94 0.30 3.29 0.84
C THR A 94 -0.27 1.87 0.95
N ILE A 95 0.41 0.87 0.34
CA ILE A 95 0.01 -0.53 0.45
C ILE A 95 0.24 -1.08 1.87
N LEU A 96 1.34 -0.71 2.54
CA LEU A 96 1.59 -1.09 3.93
C LEU A 96 0.51 -0.53 4.88
N GLN A 97 0.03 0.70 4.62
CA GLN A 97 -1.10 1.25 5.37
C GLN A 97 -2.35 0.38 5.22
N PHE A 98 -2.65 -0.08 4.00
CA PHE A 98 -3.75 -1.01 3.76
C PHE A 98 -3.58 -2.29 4.58
N PHE A 99 -2.38 -2.88 4.62
CA PHE A 99 -2.12 -4.07 5.44
C PHE A 99 -2.26 -3.82 6.94
N LEU A 100 -1.83 -2.67 7.45
CA LEU A 100 -1.94 -2.35 8.88
C LEU A 100 -3.38 -2.05 9.34
N ASP A 101 -4.23 -1.59 8.44
CA ASP A 101 -5.61 -1.25 8.77
C ASP A 101 -6.58 -2.40 8.53
N PHE A 102 -6.31 -3.23 7.53
CA PHE A 102 -7.24 -4.27 7.10
C PHE A 102 -6.66 -5.69 7.19
N GLY A 103 -5.41 -5.84 7.60
CA GLY A 103 -4.73 -7.14 7.63
C GLY A 103 -5.47 -8.18 8.49
N GLU A 104 -6.09 -7.76 9.59
CA GLU A 104 -6.88 -8.65 10.45
C GLU A 104 -8.07 -9.28 9.71
N VAL A 105 -8.79 -8.48 8.91
CA VAL A 105 -9.95 -8.91 8.12
C VAL A 105 -9.59 -10.01 7.11
N VAL A 106 -8.38 -9.95 6.56
CA VAL A 106 -7.90 -10.87 5.51
C VAL A 106 -6.83 -11.83 5.99
N LEU A 107 -6.61 -11.91 7.31
CA LEU A 107 -5.59 -12.73 7.95
C LEU A 107 -4.18 -12.52 7.35
N HIS A 108 -3.87 -11.29 6.97
CA HIS A 108 -2.56 -10.92 6.44
C HIS A 108 -1.61 -10.52 7.57
N ASP A 109 -0.47 -11.20 7.64
CA ASP A 109 0.66 -10.79 8.48
C ASP A 109 1.48 -9.71 7.77
N ALA A 110 1.49 -8.50 8.32
CA ALA A 110 2.21 -7.36 7.76
C ALA A 110 3.71 -7.35 8.11
N ASP A 111 4.20 -8.19 9.04
CA ASP A 111 5.61 -8.15 9.48
C ASP A 111 6.60 -8.39 8.32
N PRO A 112 6.42 -9.40 7.45
CA PRO A 112 7.32 -9.61 6.31
C PRO A 112 7.30 -8.44 5.32
N SER A 113 6.12 -7.85 5.08
CA SER A 113 5.93 -6.71 4.18
C SER A 113 6.65 -5.47 4.72
N LEU A 114 6.50 -5.17 6.01
CA LEU A 114 7.21 -4.06 6.67
C LEU A 114 8.72 -4.27 6.59
N LYS A 115 9.21 -5.48 6.92
CA LYS A 115 10.65 -5.81 6.82
C LYS A 115 11.18 -5.65 5.40
N ALA A 116 10.43 -6.07 4.40
CA ALA A 116 10.83 -5.90 3.00
C ALA A 116 10.95 -4.42 2.63
N PHE A 117 10.01 -3.58 3.05
CA PHE A 117 10.08 -2.14 2.81
C PHE A 117 11.30 -1.49 3.49
N PHE A 118 11.48 -1.69 4.80
CA PHE A 118 12.58 -1.05 5.54
C PHE A 118 13.95 -1.53 5.06
N ARG A 119 14.10 -2.81 4.71
CA ARG A 119 15.39 -3.38 4.31
C ARG A 119 15.74 -3.08 2.86
N SER A 120 14.76 -3.07 1.96
CA SER A 120 15.01 -2.98 0.52
C SER A 120 14.72 -1.58 -0.03
N CYS A 121 13.49 -1.09 0.11
CA CYS A 121 13.09 0.17 -0.49
C CYS A 121 13.69 1.36 0.27
N LEU A 122 13.46 1.44 1.58
CA LEU A 122 13.90 2.59 2.37
C LEU A 122 15.42 2.74 2.33
N SER A 123 16.18 1.67 2.54
CA SER A 123 17.66 1.70 2.49
C SER A 123 18.22 2.33 1.21
N ARG A 124 17.51 2.20 0.09
CA ARG A 124 17.94 2.71 -1.22
C ARG A 124 17.41 4.11 -1.51
N GLU A 125 16.18 4.39 -1.10
CA GLU A 125 15.44 5.60 -1.48
C GLU A 125 15.42 6.64 -0.35
N PHE A 126 16.07 6.39 0.80
CA PHE A 126 16.09 7.30 1.95
C PHE A 126 16.69 8.69 1.65
N ALA A 127 17.59 8.78 0.66
CA ALA A 127 18.14 10.05 0.22
C ALA A 127 17.10 10.99 -0.42
N ASP A 128 15.95 10.45 -0.86
CA ASP A 128 14.84 11.26 -1.34
C ASP A 128 14.04 11.83 -0.16
N PRO A 129 14.00 13.16 0.02
CA PRO A 129 13.28 13.79 1.13
C PRO A 129 11.78 13.53 1.10
N VAL A 130 11.18 13.28 -0.07
CA VAL A 130 9.75 12.93 -0.18
C VAL A 130 9.49 11.58 0.48
N ILE A 131 10.38 10.61 0.23
CA ILE A 131 10.27 9.26 0.81
C ILE A 131 10.59 9.27 2.29
N ALA A 132 11.62 9.99 2.71
CA ALA A 132 11.97 10.13 4.12
C ALA A 132 10.80 10.73 4.94
N ASN A 133 10.21 11.83 4.45
CA ASN A 133 9.06 12.46 5.12
C ASN A 133 7.83 11.55 5.14
N ALA A 134 7.47 10.95 4.00
CA ALA A 134 6.32 10.02 3.95
C ALA A 134 6.51 8.81 4.89
N THR A 135 7.74 8.31 5.00
CA THR A 135 8.08 7.23 5.93
C THR A 135 7.94 7.67 7.38
N LEU A 136 8.43 8.86 7.72
CA LEU A 136 8.31 9.42 9.07
C LEU A 136 6.84 9.60 9.47
N ASP A 137 6.02 10.14 8.56
CA ASP A 137 4.58 10.31 8.77
C ASP A 137 3.90 8.96 8.99
N PHE A 138 4.20 7.96 8.17
CA PHE A 138 3.69 6.59 8.32
C PHE A 138 4.07 5.99 9.69
N LEU A 139 5.32 6.14 10.11
CA LEU A 139 5.79 5.63 11.41
C LEU A 139 5.10 6.31 12.58
N ASN A 140 4.93 7.64 12.52
CA ASN A 140 4.27 8.41 13.56
C ASN A 140 2.78 8.06 13.67
N LEU A 141 2.09 7.96 12.53
CA LEU A 141 0.68 7.57 12.46
C LEU A 141 0.44 6.18 13.05
N ASN A 142 1.32 5.22 12.75
CA ASN A 142 1.14 3.82 13.11
C ASN A 142 1.93 3.41 14.37
N LYS A 143 2.57 4.35 15.08
CA LYS A 143 3.49 4.06 16.19
C LYS A 143 2.94 3.06 17.21
N ALA A 144 1.68 3.24 17.62
CA ALA A 144 1.04 2.35 18.60
C ALA A 144 0.93 0.91 18.07
N LYS A 145 0.39 0.73 16.84
CA LYS A 145 0.27 -0.58 16.18
C LYS A 145 1.64 -1.22 15.95
N LEU A 146 2.63 -0.42 15.56
CA LEU A 146 4.00 -0.89 15.32
C LEU A 146 4.67 -1.40 16.59
N LEU A 147 4.52 -0.68 17.70
CA LEU A 147 5.09 -1.08 18.99
C LEU A 147 4.38 -2.30 19.60
N SER A 148 3.06 -2.42 19.44
CA SER A 148 2.31 -3.54 19.98
C SER A 148 2.50 -4.83 19.18
N SER A 149 2.45 -4.73 17.85
CA SER A 149 2.36 -5.89 16.96
C SER A 149 3.71 -6.26 16.33
N PHE A 150 4.65 -5.32 16.27
CA PHE A 150 5.96 -5.50 15.63
C PHE A 150 7.11 -4.97 16.51
N PRO A 151 7.24 -5.41 17.78
CA PRO A 151 8.13 -4.79 18.77
C PRO A 151 9.62 -4.82 18.39
N THR A 152 10.02 -5.73 17.50
CA THR A 152 11.41 -5.86 17.06
C THR A 152 11.74 -5.05 15.80
N LEU A 153 10.74 -4.48 15.13
CA LEU A 153 10.88 -3.80 13.84
C LEU A 153 11.61 -2.46 13.97
N LEU A 154 11.17 -1.61 14.91
CA LEU A 154 11.77 -0.28 15.13
C LEU A 154 13.21 -0.36 15.65
N PRO A 155 13.54 -1.21 16.65
CA PRO A 155 14.94 -1.40 17.06
C PRO A 155 15.86 -1.88 15.93
N GLN A 156 15.34 -2.67 14.98
CA GLN A 156 16.11 -3.16 13.83
C GLN A 156 16.30 -2.09 12.75
N ALA A 157 15.30 -1.24 12.51
CA ALA A 157 15.40 -0.11 11.60
C ALA A 157 16.40 0.92 12.12
N ASN A 158 16.30 1.29 13.41
CA ASN A 158 17.15 2.33 14.01
C ASN A 158 18.65 1.94 14.00
N LYS A 159 18.96 0.69 14.39
CA LYS A 159 20.34 0.18 14.34
C LYS A 159 20.95 0.24 12.94
N ARG A 160 20.16 0.16 11.86
CA ARG A 160 20.71 0.18 10.50
C ARG A 160 20.93 1.59 9.97
N ILE A 161 20.07 2.53 10.34
CA ILE A 161 20.29 3.95 10.02
C ILE A 161 21.61 4.41 10.64
N GLU A 162 21.84 4.06 11.91
CA GLU A 162 23.09 4.37 12.63
C GLU A 162 24.35 3.68 12.08
N ASN A 163 24.22 2.56 11.37
CA ASN A 163 25.35 1.80 10.81
C ASN A 163 25.66 2.17 9.34
N HIS A 164 24.87 3.04 8.72
CA HIS A 164 25.07 3.52 7.35
C HIS A 164 25.45 5.01 7.29
N GLU A 165 25.86 5.60 8.42
CA GLU A 165 26.63 6.86 8.50
C GLU A 165 28.14 6.61 8.47
#